data_AF-A0A1I2H5F4-F1
#
_entry.id   AF-A0A1I2H5F4-F1
#
_cell.length_a   1.000
_cell.length_b   1.000
_cell.length_c   1.000
_cell.angle_alpha   90.00
_cell.angle_beta   90.00
_cell.angle_gamma   90.00
#
_symmetry.space_group_name_H-M   'P 1'
#
loop_
_entity.id
_entity.type
_entity.pdbx_description
1 polymer ?
#
loop_
_entity_poly.entity_id
_entity_poly.type
_entity_poly.pdbx_seq_one_letter_code
_entity_poly.pdbx_strand_id
1 'polypeptide(L)'
;MTTTTGTTLEGNRMTTHARAPRAFLTLATALALVASPAAVASAAAVPVAATTVSTTAAPTALPGAVVTAKKKAAPRYQTKVRTVVYTKASGSKKRATIPADYTVKAVSAKKKNSRIQVVYKGKRGWVKASKISRVSSSTKLGKMSWAGSAKKNIKRWCKGVPVKVNKVDRNYASAWSDGSRELIELSRVAFGEKLDPNHPLAVATQYHECGHILQYRAYGYDFVALRKAMDKVYPKGEHPGIEHMADCISDVMGAKRYGSLGQGRTYYAGYGGDCSKKQLKAAKRIIAGKRL
;
A
#
# COMPACT_ATOMS: atom_id res chain seq x y z
N MET A 1 -28.90 -51.68 37.63
CA MET A 1 -28.31 -50.52 38.31
C MET A 1 -26.82 -50.57 38.03
N THR A 2 -26.34 -49.74 37.10
CA THR A 2 -24.93 -49.75 36.70
C THR A 2 -24.49 -48.31 36.56
N THR A 3 -23.61 -47.91 37.48
CA THR A 3 -23.14 -46.55 37.71
C THR A 3 -22.04 -46.19 36.72
N THR A 4 -22.09 -44.96 36.19
CA THR A 4 -21.10 -44.37 35.29
C THR A 4 -20.10 -43.52 36.07
N THR A 5 -18.81 -43.76 35.85
CA THR A 5 -17.67 -42.86 36.16
C THR A 5 -16.82 -42.85 34.89
N GLY A 6 -16.43 -41.75 34.26
CA GLY A 6 -16.07 -40.42 34.75
C GLY A 6 -14.58 -40.21 34.41
N THR A 7 -14.26 -39.88 33.16
CA THR A 7 -12.87 -39.75 32.66
C THR A 7 -12.43 -38.29 32.62
N THR A 8 -11.26 -38.05 33.21
CA THR A 8 -10.61 -36.76 33.47
C THR A 8 -9.96 -36.15 32.22
N LEU A 9 -10.00 -34.82 32.13
CA LEU A 9 -9.32 -33.97 31.15
C LEU A 9 -7.81 -33.85 31.45
N GLU A 10 -6.96 -34.21 30.48
CA GLU A 10 -5.54 -33.83 30.46
C GLU A 10 -5.31 -32.62 29.53
N GLY A 11 -4.69 -31.58 30.11
CA GLY A 11 -4.36 -30.33 29.46
C GLY A 11 -3.03 -30.39 28.71
N ASN A 12 -3.03 -29.94 27.46
CA ASN A 12 -1.82 -29.82 26.65
C ASN A 12 -1.07 -28.51 26.96
N ARG A 13 0.14 -28.68 27.48
CA ARG A 13 1.16 -27.66 27.81
C ARG A 13 1.81 -27.16 26.52
N MET A 14 1.70 -25.85 26.21
CA MET A 14 2.50 -25.21 25.16
C MET A 14 3.90 -24.87 25.69
N THR A 15 4.93 -25.46 25.07
CA THR A 15 6.34 -25.22 25.33
C THR A 15 6.81 -23.89 24.74
N THR A 16 7.30 -23.01 25.60
CA THR A 16 8.01 -21.77 25.23
C THR A 16 9.46 -22.07 24.86
N HIS A 17 9.87 -21.76 23.63
CA HIS A 17 11.28 -21.78 23.24
C HIS A 17 11.97 -20.46 23.61
N ALA A 18 12.83 -20.51 24.61
CA ALA A 18 13.77 -19.45 24.94
C ALA A 18 14.86 -19.35 23.85
N ARG A 19 15.14 -18.14 23.34
CA ARG A 19 16.32 -17.85 22.53
C ARG A 19 17.24 -16.89 23.26
N ALA A 20 18.54 -17.19 23.20
CA ALA A 20 19.64 -16.53 23.87
C ALA A 20 19.84 -15.06 23.44
N PRO A 21 20.37 -14.19 24.32
CA PRO A 21 20.63 -12.78 24.01
C PRO A 21 21.87 -12.62 23.12
N ARG A 22 21.75 -11.80 22.07
CA ARG A 22 22.88 -11.35 21.25
C ARG A 22 23.42 -10.03 21.81
N ALA A 23 24.74 -10.00 21.98
CA ALA A 23 25.51 -8.85 22.45
C ALA A 23 25.34 -7.62 21.52
N PHE A 24 25.13 -6.46 22.13
CA PHE A 24 25.15 -5.15 21.46
C PHE A 24 26.58 -4.63 21.38
N LEU A 25 27.07 -4.39 20.17
CA LEU A 25 28.29 -3.63 19.92
C LEU A 25 27.89 -2.15 19.72
N THR A 26 28.25 -1.29 20.66
CA THR A 26 28.10 0.17 20.56
C THR A 26 29.24 0.75 19.74
N LEU A 27 28.93 1.32 18.57
CA LEU A 27 29.86 2.12 17.78
C LEU A 27 29.52 3.60 17.98
N ALA A 28 30.40 4.34 18.66
CA ALA A 28 30.35 5.78 18.77
C ALA A 28 30.79 6.40 17.44
N THR A 29 30.02 7.35 16.91
CA THR A 29 30.44 8.14 15.73
C THR A 29 30.47 9.60 16.12
N ALA A 30 31.65 10.19 15.97
CA ALA A 30 31.96 11.58 16.27
C ALA A 30 31.28 12.54 15.29
N LEU A 31 30.86 13.67 15.86
CA LEU A 31 30.28 14.83 15.21
C LEU A 31 31.36 15.62 14.45
N ALA A 32 31.11 16.03 13.21
CA ALA A 32 31.84 17.11 12.57
C ALA A 32 30.84 18.05 11.89
N LEU A 33 30.67 19.23 12.49
CA LEU A 33 29.99 20.38 11.88
C LEU A 33 30.90 20.96 10.79
N VAL A 34 30.35 21.17 9.60
CA VAL A 34 30.86 22.17 8.67
C VAL A 34 29.68 23.01 8.20
N ALA A 35 29.64 24.25 8.68
CA ALA A 35 28.74 25.28 8.20
C ALA A 35 29.33 25.91 6.93
N SER A 36 28.49 26.31 5.99
CA SER A 36 28.83 27.29 4.96
C SER A 36 27.57 28.01 4.46
N PRO A 37 27.72 29.26 3.99
CA PRO A 37 26.69 30.29 4.11
C PRO A 37 25.76 30.40 2.90
N ALA A 38 24.64 31.07 3.15
CA ALA A 38 23.63 31.48 2.19
C ALA A 38 24.17 32.51 1.18
N ALA A 39 23.72 32.40 -0.07
CA ALA A 39 23.78 33.47 -1.05
C ALA A 39 22.38 33.72 -1.63
N VAL A 40 21.98 34.98 -1.51
CA VAL A 40 20.73 35.58 -1.93
C VAL A 40 20.87 36.02 -3.38
N ALA A 41 19.85 35.79 -4.22
CA ALA A 41 19.62 36.60 -5.41
C ALA A 41 18.15 36.53 -5.82
N SER A 42 17.40 37.58 -5.49
CA SER A 42 16.11 37.89 -6.11
C SER A 42 16.37 38.76 -7.34
N ALA A 43 15.93 38.32 -8.51
CA ALA A 43 15.85 39.15 -9.70
C ALA A 43 14.37 39.43 -9.99
N ALA A 44 13.99 40.70 -9.88
CA ALA A 44 12.69 41.22 -10.25
C ALA A 44 12.56 41.27 -11.77
N ALA A 45 11.44 40.78 -12.30
CA ALA A 45 11.10 40.86 -13.72
C ALA A 45 10.29 42.14 -13.98
N VAL A 46 10.74 42.92 -14.98
CA VAL A 46 10.07 44.10 -15.53
C VAL A 46 8.92 43.66 -16.43
N PRO A 47 7.71 44.26 -16.34
CA PRO A 47 6.67 44.05 -17.33
C PRO A 47 6.87 44.98 -18.55
N VAL A 48 7.10 44.39 -19.73
CA VAL A 48 7.03 45.09 -21.01
C VAL A 48 5.59 45.07 -21.49
N ALA A 49 4.99 46.25 -21.65
CA ALA A 49 3.68 46.44 -22.24
C ALA A 49 3.72 46.12 -23.75
N ALA A 50 2.92 45.16 -24.18
CA ALA A 50 2.75 44.84 -25.60
C ALA A 50 1.58 45.64 -26.18
N THR A 51 1.88 46.57 -27.08
CA THR A 51 0.92 47.28 -27.92
C THR A 51 0.27 46.28 -28.89
N THR A 52 -1.05 46.14 -28.81
CA THR A 52 -1.84 45.33 -29.75
C THR A 52 -2.35 46.23 -30.87
N VAL A 53 -1.86 46.04 -32.09
CA VAL A 53 -2.42 46.62 -33.31
C VAL A 53 -3.46 45.62 -33.84
N SER A 54 -4.73 46.03 -33.85
CA SER A 54 -5.82 45.28 -34.48
C SER A 54 -5.82 45.55 -35.99
N THR A 55 -5.44 44.56 -36.79
CA THR A 55 -5.72 44.53 -38.23
C THR A 55 -6.89 43.60 -38.48
N THR A 56 -8.01 44.18 -38.87
CA THR A 56 -9.24 43.48 -39.25
C THR A 56 -9.09 42.94 -40.67
N ALA A 57 -8.57 41.72 -40.83
CA ALA A 57 -8.59 41.01 -42.10
C ALA A 57 -9.87 40.16 -42.20
N ALA A 58 -10.63 40.38 -43.27
CA ALA A 58 -11.84 39.62 -43.59
C ALA A 58 -11.50 38.13 -43.85
N PRO A 59 -12.26 37.17 -43.32
CA PRO A 59 -11.96 35.76 -43.52
C PRO A 59 -12.42 35.29 -44.90
N THR A 60 -11.46 35.00 -45.78
CA THR A 60 -11.68 34.16 -46.96
C THR A 60 -12.09 32.76 -46.49
N ALA A 61 -13.28 32.31 -46.91
CA ALA A 61 -13.83 31.00 -46.55
C ALA A 61 -12.93 29.86 -47.04
N LEU A 62 -12.22 29.22 -46.11
CA LEU A 62 -11.49 27.98 -46.37
C LEU A 62 -12.48 26.81 -46.54
N PRO A 63 -12.23 25.89 -47.48
CA PRO A 63 -13.07 24.71 -47.70
C PRO A 63 -13.16 23.85 -46.43
N GLY A 64 -14.37 23.40 -46.12
CA GLY A 64 -14.76 22.77 -44.87
C GLY A 64 -13.79 21.70 -44.38
N ALA A 65 -13.12 21.99 -43.26
CA ALA A 65 -12.34 21.02 -42.53
C ALA A 65 -13.25 19.84 -42.13
N VAL A 66 -13.01 18.68 -42.74
CA VAL A 66 -13.64 17.42 -42.34
C VAL A 66 -13.26 17.15 -40.89
N VAL A 67 -14.17 17.45 -39.97
CA VAL A 67 -14.03 17.14 -38.55
C VAL A 67 -14.06 15.63 -38.42
N THR A 68 -12.89 15.00 -38.51
CA THR A 68 -12.73 13.57 -38.24
C THR A 68 -13.12 13.33 -36.79
N ALA A 69 -14.33 12.80 -36.60
CA ALA A 69 -14.87 12.51 -35.29
C ALA A 69 -13.88 11.60 -34.52
N LYS A 70 -13.21 12.18 -33.53
CA LYS A 70 -12.16 11.53 -32.75
C LYS A 70 -12.76 10.27 -32.10
N LYS A 71 -12.40 9.09 -32.64
CA LYS A 71 -12.90 7.79 -32.17
C LYS A 71 -12.71 7.70 -30.66
N LYS A 72 -13.82 7.71 -29.91
CA LYS A 72 -13.79 7.67 -28.44
C LYS A 72 -12.93 6.50 -27.99
N ALA A 73 -11.85 6.79 -27.25
CA ALA A 73 -10.94 5.78 -26.76
C ALA A 73 -11.71 4.73 -25.94
N ALA A 74 -11.48 3.46 -26.22
CA ALA A 74 -12.17 2.38 -25.53
C ALA A 74 -11.90 2.47 -24.01
N PRO A 75 -12.94 2.27 -23.16
CA PRO A 75 -12.78 2.41 -21.73
C PRO A 75 -11.83 1.35 -21.18
N ARG A 76 -11.09 1.74 -20.13
CA ARG A 76 -10.19 0.85 -19.40
C ARG A 76 -10.75 0.57 -18.02
N TYR A 77 -10.51 -0.65 -17.55
CA TYR A 77 -10.95 -1.12 -16.25
C TYR A 77 -9.81 -1.80 -15.53
N GLN A 78 -9.67 -1.57 -14.23
CA GLN A 78 -8.72 -2.26 -13.38
C GLN A 78 -9.45 -3.24 -12.48
N THR A 79 -8.92 -4.45 -12.32
CA THR A 79 -9.44 -5.43 -11.37
C THR A 79 -9.21 -4.99 -9.93
N LYS A 80 -10.25 -5.06 -9.09
CA LYS A 80 -10.17 -4.76 -7.66
C LYS A 80 -9.57 -5.91 -6.86
N VAL A 81 -9.84 -7.14 -7.31
CA VAL A 81 -9.41 -8.40 -6.71
C VAL A 81 -9.12 -9.41 -7.81
N ARG A 82 -8.49 -10.54 -7.47
CA ARG A 82 -8.39 -11.69 -8.38
C ARG A 82 -9.78 -12.10 -8.85
N THR A 83 -10.00 -12.18 -10.16
CA THR A 83 -11.32 -12.43 -10.74
C THR A 83 -11.25 -13.31 -11.98
N VAL A 84 -12.38 -13.89 -12.35
CA VAL A 84 -12.52 -14.80 -13.50
C VAL A 84 -12.97 -14.04 -14.74
N VAL A 85 -12.40 -14.42 -15.89
CA VAL A 85 -12.89 -14.09 -17.24
C VAL A 85 -13.69 -15.27 -17.75
N TYR A 86 -14.91 -15.00 -18.22
CA TYR A 86 -15.80 -16.01 -18.77
C TYR A 86 -15.86 -15.92 -20.29
N THR A 87 -16.17 -17.03 -20.96
CA THR A 87 -16.36 -17.06 -22.42
C THR A 87 -17.65 -16.36 -22.83
N LYS A 88 -18.71 -16.42 -22.00
CA LYS A 88 -20.04 -15.85 -22.23
C LYS A 88 -20.46 -14.90 -21.12
N ALA A 89 -21.38 -13.98 -21.41
CA ALA A 89 -21.91 -13.01 -20.46
C ALA A 89 -22.71 -13.64 -19.31
N SER A 90 -23.31 -14.82 -19.53
CA SER A 90 -23.97 -15.60 -18.46
C SER A 90 -22.99 -16.03 -17.36
N GLY A 91 -21.71 -16.23 -17.70
CA GLY A 91 -20.69 -16.74 -16.79
C GLY A 91 -20.57 -18.26 -16.74
N SER A 92 -21.10 -18.97 -17.74
CA SER A 92 -21.17 -20.44 -17.71
C SER A 92 -19.83 -21.18 -17.86
N LYS A 93 -18.85 -20.62 -18.59
CA LYS A 93 -17.54 -21.26 -18.78
C LYS A 93 -16.40 -20.31 -18.45
N LYS A 94 -15.56 -20.71 -17.49
CA LYS A 94 -14.30 -20.03 -17.14
C LYS A 94 -13.34 -20.11 -18.33
N ARG A 95 -12.78 -18.97 -18.71
CA ARG A 95 -11.75 -18.84 -19.74
C ARG A 95 -10.37 -18.64 -19.12
N ALA A 96 -10.26 -17.75 -18.14
CA ALA A 96 -9.00 -17.41 -17.49
C ALA A 96 -9.23 -16.79 -16.11
N THR A 97 -8.16 -16.64 -15.35
CA THR A 97 -8.13 -15.81 -14.13
C THR A 97 -7.26 -14.57 -14.40
N ILE A 98 -7.74 -13.40 -13.97
CA ILE A 98 -7.01 -12.14 -13.97
C ILE A 98 -6.63 -11.82 -12.52
N PRO A 99 -5.37 -11.48 -12.22
CA PRO A 99 -4.97 -11.06 -10.88
C PRO A 99 -5.63 -9.72 -10.49
N ALA A 100 -5.54 -9.33 -9.22
CA ALA A 100 -5.88 -7.97 -8.81
C ALA A 100 -4.99 -6.93 -9.52
N ASP A 101 -5.39 -5.67 -9.55
CA ASP A 101 -4.64 -4.54 -10.13
C ASP A 101 -4.20 -4.72 -11.59
N TYR A 102 -4.94 -5.51 -12.35
CA TYR A 102 -4.70 -5.70 -13.77
C TYR A 102 -5.64 -4.79 -14.57
N THR A 103 -5.07 -3.95 -15.42
CA THR A 103 -5.81 -3.07 -16.32
C THR A 103 -6.11 -3.79 -17.64
N VAL A 104 -7.39 -3.88 -17.96
CA VAL A 104 -7.91 -4.44 -19.22
C VAL A 104 -8.56 -3.36 -20.07
N LYS A 105 -8.52 -3.54 -21.39
CA LYS A 105 -9.30 -2.76 -22.34
C LYS A 105 -10.68 -3.37 -22.47
N ALA A 106 -11.73 -2.58 -22.32
CA ALA A 106 -13.08 -3.04 -22.63
C ALA A 106 -13.32 -2.99 -24.14
N VAL A 107 -14.10 -3.95 -24.64
CA VAL A 107 -14.61 -3.93 -26.01
C VAL A 107 -15.73 -2.89 -26.13
N SER A 108 -16.56 -2.78 -25.08
CA SER A 108 -17.58 -1.72 -24.95
C SER A 108 -17.84 -1.40 -23.48
N ALA A 109 -18.41 -0.23 -23.19
CA ALA A 109 -18.90 0.10 -21.85
C ALA A 109 -20.22 -0.60 -21.50
N LYS A 110 -20.87 -1.25 -22.48
CA LYS A 110 -22.17 -1.89 -22.29
C LYS A 110 -22.01 -3.12 -21.40
N LYS A 111 -22.88 -3.23 -20.41
CA LYS A 111 -22.97 -4.40 -19.54
C LYS A 111 -23.95 -5.39 -20.15
N LYS A 112 -23.65 -6.69 -20.07
CA LYS A 112 -24.60 -7.78 -20.32
C LYS A 112 -24.52 -8.75 -19.14
N ASN A 113 -25.66 -9.05 -18.52
CA ASN A 113 -25.74 -9.93 -17.35
C ASN A 113 -24.73 -9.54 -16.25
N SER A 114 -24.68 -8.24 -15.92
CA SER A 114 -23.75 -7.65 -14.92
C SER A 114 -22.26 -7.87 -15.21
N ARG A 115 -21.90 -8.15 -16.46
CA ARG A 115 -20.52 -8.34 -16.92
C ARG A 115 -20.17 -7.35 -18.03
N ILE A 116 -18.89 -6.97 -18.07
CA ILE A 116 -18.31 -6.15 -19.11
C ILE A 116 -17.44 -7.04 -20.00
N GLN A 117 -17.54 -6.85 -21.31
CA GLN A 117 -16.69 -7.56 -22.25
C GLN A 117 -15.33 -6.86 -22.34
N VAL A 118 -14.26 -7.60 -22.12
CA VAL A 118 -12.88 -7.11 -22.05
C VAL A 118 -11.95 -7.95 -22.92
N VAL A 119 -10.80 -7.36 -23.27
CA VAL A 119 -9.68 -8.06 -23.89
C VAL A 119 -8.62 -8.32 -22.83
N TYR A 120 -8.32 -9.59 -22.60
CA TYR A 120 -7.28 -10.04 -21.67
C TYR A 120 -6.31 -10.96 -22.39
N LYS A 121 -5.02 -10.59 -22.42
CA LYS A 121 -3.96 -11.30 -23.16
C LYS A 121 -4.38 -11.64 -24.60
N GLY A 122 -4.90 -10.65 -25.32
CA GLY A 122 -5.36 -10.78 -26.72
C GLY A 122 -6.73 -11.45 -26.91
N LYS A 123 -7.32 -12.08 -25.89
CA LYS A 123 -8.58 -12.82 -26.02
C LYS A 123 -9.77 -12.06 -25.41
N ARG A 124 -10.92 -12.11 -26.09
CA ARG A 124 -12.18 -11.53 -25.60
C ARG A 124 -12.80 -12.43 -24.53
N GLY A 125 -13.38 -11.80 -23.50
CA GLY A 125 -14.17 -12.49 -22.49
C GLY A 125 -14.95 -11.51 -21.61
N TRP A 126 -15.66 -12.05 -20.63
CA TRP A 126 -16.60 -11.31 -19.79
C TRP A 126 -16.15 -11.31 -18.34
N VAL A 127 -16.10 -10.14 -17.70
CA VAL A 127 -15.71 -9.99 -16.28
C VAL A 127 -16.85 -9.34 -15.51
N LYS A 128 -17.13 -9.82 -14.29
CA LYS A 128 -18.14 -9.23 -13.40
C LYS A 128 -17.84 -7.75 -13.14
N ALA A 129 -18.80 -6.87 -13.42
CA ALA A 129 -18.64 -5.43 -13.28
C ALA A 129 -18.30 -5.01 -11.85
N SER A 130 -18.81 -5.72 -10.83
CA SER A 130 -18.51 -5.45 -9.42
C SER A 130 -17.06 -5.70 -9.03
N LYS A 131 -16.31 -6.51 -9.80
CA LYS A 131 -14.90 -6.87 -9.55
C LYS A 131 -13.90 -5.97 -10.27
N ILE A 132 -14.37 -4.98 -11.01
CA ILE A 132 -13.55 -4.03 -11.75
C ILE A 132 -13.99 -2.59 -11.47
N SER A 133 -13.08 -1.64 -11.61
CA SER A 133 -13.35 -0.20 -11.55
C SER A 133 -12.88 0.45 -12.84
N ARG A 134 -13.65 1.41 -13.35
CA ARG A 134 -13.23 2.21 -14.50
C ARG A 134 -12.01 3.02 -14.10
N VAL A 135 -11.03 3.11 -15.00
CA VAL A 135 -9.81 3.91 -14.84
C VAL A 135 -9.62 4.82 -16.06
N SER A 136 -8.67 5.76 -15.95
CA SER A 136 -8.31 6.64 -17.07
C SER A 136 -7.96 5.82 -18.31
N SER A 137 -8.31 6.34 -19.49
CA SER A 137 -7.88 5.79 -20.77
C SER A 137 -6.36 5.79 -20.94
N SER A 138 -5.63 6.64 -20.20
CA SER A 138 -4.17 6.68 -20.19
C SER A 138 -3.52 5.60 -19.31
N THR A 139 -4.27 4.95 -18.40
CA THR A 139 -3.73 3.93 -17.49
C THR A 139 -3.19 2.74 -18.26
N LYS A 140 -1.88 2.45 -18.16
CA LYS A 140 -1.19 1.35 -18.86
C LYS A 140 -1.94 0.02 -18.71
N LEU A 141 -2.09 -0.70 -19.82
CA LEU A 141 -2.66 -2.06 -19.85
C LEU A 141 -1.71 -3.05 -19.17
N GLY A 142 -2.26 -4.07 -18.53
CA GLY A 142 -1.45 -5.07 -17.83
C GLY A 142 -1.51 -4.95 -16.31
N LYS A 143 -0.69 -5.76 -15.64
CA LYS A 143 -0.57 -5.77 -14.18
C LYS A 143 0.17 -4.51 -13.74
N MET A 144 -0.40 -3.80 -12.76
CA MET A 144 0.29 -2.73 -12.05
C MET A 144 1.60 -3.26 -11.44
N SER A 145 2.63 -2.41 -11.37
CA SER A 145 3.87 -2.78 -10.68
C SER A 145 3.58 -3.13 -9.22
N TRP A 146 4.48 -3.90 -8.61
CA TRP A 146 4.35 -4.26 -7.20
C TRP A 146 4.30 -3.00 -6.33
N ALA A 147 5.25 -2.08 -6.52
CA ALA A 147 5.30 -0.79 -5.82
C ALA A 147 4.02 0.04 -6.05
N GLY A 148 3.47 0.05 -7.27
CA GLY A 148 2.22 0.75 -7.57
C GLY A 148 1.02 0.18 -6.82
N SER A 149 0.96 -1.15 -6.69
CA SER A 149 -0.10 -1.84 -5.95
C SER A 149 0.02 -1.56 -4.44
N ALA A 150 1.23 -1.65 -3.89
CA ALA A 150 1.50 -1.30 -2.49
C ALA A 150 1.16 0.17 -2.19
N LYS A 151 1.61 1.10 -3.05
CA LYS A 151 1.28 2.52 -2.94
C LYS A 151 -0.23 2.76 -2.97
N LYS A 152 -0.97 2.04 -3.81
CA LYS A 152 -2.44 2.11 -3.85
C LYS A 152 -3.06 1.64 -2.53
N ASN A 153 -2.57 0.54 -1.95
CA ASN A 153 -3.11 -0.03 -0.72
C ASN A 153 -2.95 0.92 0.47
N ILE A 154 -1.78 1.55 0.60
CA ILE A 154 -1.48 2.47 1.72
C ILE A 154 -1.93 3.92 1.47
N LYS A 155 -2.39 4.26 0.25
CA LYS A 155 -2.65 5.64 -0.18
C LYS A 155 -3.55 6.44 0.77
N ARG A 156 -4.52 5.77 1.41
CA ARG A 156 -5.43 6.40 2.36
C ARG A 156 -4.70 7.01 3.57
N TRP A 157 -3.63 6.37 4.00
CA TRP A 157 -2.93 6.66 5.25
C TRP A 157 -1.57 7.32 4.98
N CYS A 158 -0.80 6.76 4.05
CA CYS A 158 0.53 7.23 3.66
C CYS A 158 0.51 7.90 2.28
N LYS A 159 -0.35 8.91 2.12
CA LYS A 159 -0.38 9.71 0.89
C LYS A 159 0.97 10.41 0.70
N GLY A 160 1.47 10.39 -0.54
CA GLY A 160 2.72 11.07 -0.92
C GLY A 160 3.99 10.25 -0.68
N VAL A 161 3.96 9.26 0.21
CA VAL A 161 5.16 8.48 0.57
C VAL A 161 5.67 7.68 -0.64
N PRO A 162 6.95 7.84 -1.03
CA PRO A 162 7.60 6.98 -2.00
C PRO A 162 7.63 5.52 -1.54
N VAL A 163 7.34 4.61 -2.47
CA VAL A 163 7.45 3.16 -2.22
C VAL A 163 8.47 2.57 -3.18
N LYS A 164 9.55 2.02 -2.62
CA LYS A 164 10.53 1.20 -3.35
C LYS A 164 10.29 -0.27 -3.08
N VAL A 165 10.70 -1.09 -4.04
CA VAL A 165 10.63 -2.54 -3.93
C VAL A 165 12.00 -3.14 -4.13
N ASN A 166 12.37 -4.08 -3.27
CA ASN A 166 13.59 -4.84 -3.39
C ASN A 166 13.26 -6.34 -3.51
N LYS A 167 14.25 -7.15 -3.93
CA LYS A 167 14.12 -8.62 -4.07
C LYS A 167 14.55 -9.39 -2.83
N VAL A 168 15.09 -8.69 -1.83
CA VAL A 168 15.63 -9.28 -0.60
C VAL A 168 14.50 -9.31 0.42
N ASP A 169 14.49 -10.26 1.35
CA ASP A 169 13.46 -10.33 2.39
C ASP A 169 13.69 -9.24 3.47
N ARG A 170 13.50 -7.97 3.09
CA ARG A 170 13.64 -6.82 3.97
C ARG A 170 12.58 -5.76 3.67
N ASN A 171 11.86 -5.39 4.72
CA ASN A 171 10.88 -4.32 4.74
C ASN A 171 11.33 -3.30 5.78
N TYR A 172 11.21 -2.01 5.47
CA TYR A 172 11.44 -0.95 6.44
C TYR A 172 10.84 0.37 5.96
N ALA A 173 10.54 1.23 6.93
CA ALA A 173 10.22 2.64 6.71
C ALA A 173 11.31 3.53 7.29
N SER A 174 11.70 4.56 6.54
CA SER A 174 12.65 5.57 7.00
C SER A 174 12.08 6.97 6.87
N ALA A 175 12.49 7.83 7.80
CA ALA A 175 12.27 9.26 7.75
C ALA A 175 13.52 9.98 8.27
N TRP A 176 13.72 11.20 7.80
CA TRP A 176 14.77 12.09 8.29
C TRP A 176 14.22 12.91 9.46
N SER A 177 15.10 13.33 10.37
CA SER A 177 14.74 14.09 11.58
C SER A 177 14.14 15.46 11.27
N ASP A 178 14.42 16.03 10.11
CA ASP A 178 13.84 17.28 9.62
C ASP A 178 12.51 17.08 8.88
N GLY A 179 12.05 15.83 8.71
CA GLY A 179 10.86 15.50 7.96
C GLY A 179 10.94 15.77 6.46
N SER A 180 12.11 16.13 5.93
CA SER A 180 12.31 16.46 4.51
C SER A 180 12.08 15.26 3.60
N ARG A 181 12.23 14.06 4.15
CA ARG A 181 12.18 12.82 3.39
C ARG A 181 11.57 11.69 4.18
N GLU A 182 10.72 10.94 3.49
CA GLU A 182 10.11 9.70 3.93
C GLU A 182 10.26 8.64 2.83
N LEU A 183 10.37 7.38 3.22
CA LEU A 183 10.46 6.27 2.28
C LEU A 183 9.93 4.99 2.92
N ILE A 184 9.20 4.21 2.13
CA ILE A 184 8.86 2.82 2.45
C ILE A 184 9.58 1.92 1.45
N GLU A 185 10.38 0.99 1.95
CA GLU A 185 10.98 -0.08 1.16
C GLU A 185 10.33 -1.42 1.52
N LEU A 186 9.88 -2.14 0.50
CA LEU A 186 9.15 -3.39 0.68
C LEU A 186 9.79 -4.52 -0.12
N SER A 187 9.82 -5.69 0.49
CA SER A 187 10.16 -6.91 -0.21
C SER A 187 9.00 -7.39 -1.08
N ARG A 188 9.34 -7.84 -2.28
CA ARG A 188 8.41 -8.61 -3.13
C ARG A 188 8.47 -10.12 -2.87
N VAL A 189 9.24 -10.55 -1.89
CA VAL A 189 9.48 -11.94 -1.53
C VAL A 189 9.11 -12.12 -0.05
N ALA A 190 8.54 -13.27 0.29
CA ALA A 190 8.39 -13.70 1.68
C ALA A 190 8.64 -15.21 1.73
N PHE A 191 9.47 -15.66 2.68
CA PHE A 191 9.82 -17.07 2.82
C PHE A 191 10.37 -17.71 1.54
N GLY A 192 11.21 -16.97 0.80
CA GLY A 192 11.82 -17.42 -0.46
C GLY A 192 10.91 -17.36 -1.69
N GLU A 193 9.64 -16.99 -1.56
CA GLU A 193 8.66 -17.00 -2.65
C GLU A 193 8.16 -15.60 -3.03
N LYS A 194 7.78 -15.43 -4.30
CA LYS A 194 7.19 -14.16 -4.78
C LYS A 194 5.84 -13.92 -4.10
N LEU A 195 5.72 -12.79 -3.42
CA LEU A 195 4.50 -12.40 -2.72
C LEU A 195 3.63 -11.47 -3.59
N ASP A 196 2.35 -11.80 -3.78
CA ASP A 196 1.39 -10.87 -4.41
C ASP A 196 1.22 -9.64 -3.50
N PRO A 197 1.36 -8.39 -4.01
CA PRO A 197 1.20 -7.19 -3.18
C PRO A 197 -0.19 -7.04 -2.56
N ASN A 198 -1.20 -7.79 -3.04
CA ASN A 198 -2.55 -7.83 -2.46
C ASN A 198 -2.80 -9.07 -1.59
N HIS A 199 -1.79 -9.92 -1.40
CA HIS A 199 -1.88 -10.98 -0.41
C HIS A 199 -2.04 -10.35 0.98
N PRO A 200 -2.89 -10.90 1.87
CA PRO A 200 -3.11 -10.30 3.18
C PRO A 200 -1.83 -10.10 4.00
N LEU A 201 -0.87 -11.05 3.96
CA LEU A 201 0.50 -10.86 4.51
C LEU A 201 1.17 -9.59 3.96
N ALA A 202 1.19 -9.41 2.63
CA ALA A 202 1.82 -8.25 2.01
C ALA A 202 1.15 -6.94 2.43
N VAL A 203 -0.18 -6.94 2.51
CA VAL A 203 -0.96 -5.76 2.93
C VAL A 203 -0.69 -5.45 4.40
N ALA A 204 -0.60 -6.47 5.26
CA ALA A 204 -0.24 -6.28 6.67
C ALA A 204 1.16 -5.67 6.82
N THR A 205 2.16 -6.15 6.07
CA THR A 205 3.50 -5.56 6.03
C THR A 205 3.47 -4.12 5.49
N GLN A 206 2.73 -3.87 4.41
CA GLN A 206 2.57 -2.51 3.87
C GLN A 206 1.97 -1.53 4.88
N TYR A 207 0.96 -1.98 5.63
CA TYR A 207 0.33 -1.19 6.68
C TYR A 207 1.23 -1.01 7.90
N HIS A 208 2.02 -2.02 8.26
CA HIS A 208 3.05 -1.92 9.29
C HIS A 208 4.08 -0.84 8.94
N GLU A 209 4.68 -0.89 7.75
CA GLU A 209 5.65 0.14 7.34
C GLU A 209 5.01 1.53 7.21
N CYS A 210 3.75 1.60 6.77
CA CYS A 210 3.00 2.86 6.81
C CYS A 210 2.75 3.34 8.24
N GLY A 211 2.57 2.43 9.20
CA GLY A 211 2.42 2.73 10.61
C GLY A 211 3.63 3.45 11.18
N HIS A 212 4.84 3.03 10.82
CA HIS A 212 6.08 3.74 11.18
C HIS A 212 6.09 5.18 10.66
N ILE A 213 5.72 5.42 9.40
CA ILE A 213 5.60 6.79 8.87
C ILE A 213 4.60 7.64 9.67
N LEU A 214 3.46 7.08 10.05
CA LEU A 214 2.48 7.80 10.86
C LEU A 214 2.99 8.11 12.28
N GLN A 215 3.76 7.18 12.88
CA GLN A 215 4.44 7.43 14.15
C GLN A 215 5.42 8.60 14.03
N TYR A 216 6.26 8.63 12.99
CA TYR A 216 7.22 9.72 12.76
C TYR A 216 6.51 11.05 12.59
N ARG A 217 5.46 11.11 11.77
CA ARG A 217 4.66 12.33 11.55
C ARG A 217 3.99 12.81 12.84
N ALA A 218 3.36 11.93 13.61
CA ALA A 218 2.66 12.29 14.85
C ALA A 218 3.61 12.88 15.91
N TYR A 219 4.88 12.47 15.88
CA TYR A 219 5.91 12.99 16.79
C TYR A 219 6.75 14.12 16.20
N GLY A 220 6.43 14.59 14.98
CA GLY A 220 7.22 15.64 14.33
C GLY A 220 8.68 15.21 14.15
N TYR A 221 8.91 13.93 13.86
CA TYR A 221 10.22 13.31 13.61
C TYR A 221 11.19 13.33 14.81
N ASP A 222 10.68 13.61 16.02
CA ASP A 222 11.39 13.42 17.27
C ASP A 222 11.41 11.93 17.66
N PHE A 223 12.42 11.21 17.20
CA PHE A 223 12.58 9.77 17.43
C PHE A 223 12.79 9.42 18.92
N VAL A 224 13.34 10.34 19.71
CA VAL A 224 13.59 10.11 21.15
C VAL A 224 12.26 10.19 21.90
N ALA A 225 11.47 11.23 21.66
CA ALA A 225 10.14 11.37 22.26
C ALA A 225 9.20 10.24 21.80
N LEU A 226 9.28 9.85 20.53
CA LEU A 226 8.54 8.71 20.00
C LEU A 226 8.88 7.43 20.76
N ARG A 227 10.16 7.06 20.85
CA ARG A 227 10.60 5.84 21.56
C ARG A 227 10.11 5.84 23.01
N LYS A 228 10.37 6.92 23.75
CA LYS A 228 9.96 7.05 25.15
C LYS A 228 8.44 6.85 25.32
N ALA A 229 7.64 7.41 24.41
CA ALA A 229 6.19 7.27 24.48
C ALA A 229 5.71 5.85 24.13
N MET A 230 6.30 5.21 23.13
CA MET A 230 5.94 3.84 22.75
C MET A 230 6.33 2.83 23.82
N ASP A 231 7.50 2.97 24.44
CA ASP A 231 7.94 2.11 25.54
C ASP A 231 7.04 2.26 26.78
N LYS A 232 6.49 3.46 27.03
CA LYS A 232 5.49 3.66 28.11
C LYS A 232 4.17 2.92 27.85
N VAL A 233 3.78 2.76 26.59
CA VAL A 233 2.59 1.98 26.22
C VAL A 233 2.90 0.49 26.15
N TYR A 234 4.17 0.12 25.99
CA TYR A 234 4.63 -1.25 25.87
C TYR A 234 5.85 -1.57 26.77
N PRO A 235 5.73 -1.48 28.11
CA PRO A 235 6.88 -1.57 29.01
C PRO A 235 7.47 -2.97 29.19
N LYS A 236 6.85 -4.01 28.62
CA LYS A 236 7.19 -5.43 28.82
C LYS A 236 7.23 -6.24 27.52
N GLY A 237 7.50 -5.55 26.42
CA GLY A 237 7.54 -6.16 25.11
C GLY A 237 8.79 -6.97 24.82
N GLU A 238 8.63 -8.08 24.11
CA GLU A 238 9.77 -8.78 23.49
C GLU A 238 10.44 -7.93 22.37
N HIS A 239 9.70 -6.96 21.82
CA HIS A 239 10.17 -6.04 20.78
C HIS A 239 10.02 -4.57 21.24
N PRO A 240 10.83 -3.64 20.68
CA PRO A 240 10.71 -2.21 20.97
C PRO A 240 9.27 -1.72 20.75
N GLY A 241 8.79 -0.81 21.60
CA GLY A 241 7.40 -0.35 21.56
C GLY A 241 6.96 0.20 20.19
N ILE A 242 7.91 0.72 19.40
CA ILE A 242 7.68 1.28 18.07
C ILE A 242 7.20 0.22 17.06
N GLU A 243 7.82 -0.96 17.05
CA GLU A 243 7.47 -2.06 16.13
C GLU A 243 6.08 -2.62 16.44
N HIS A 244 5.79 -2.84 17.73
CA HIS A 244 4.47 -3.32 18.14
C HIS A 244 3.38 -2.25 17.90
N MET A 245 3.69 -0.97 18.12
CA MET A 245 2.75 0.09 17.79
C MET A 245 2.44 0.12 16.28
N ALA A 246 3.43 -0.12 15.41
CA ALA A 246 3.20 -0.23 13.96
C ALA A 246 2.26 -1.38 13.62
N ASP A 247 2.37 -2.52 14.30
CA ASP A 247 1.41 -3.63 14.18
C ASP A 247 0.00 -3.23 14.62
N CYS A 248 -0.14 -2.55 15.76
CA CYS A 248 -1.45 -2.10 16.23
C CYS A 248 -2.07 -1.04 15.32
N ILE A 249 -1.25 -0.17 14.72
CA ILE A 249 -1.69 0.75 13.67
C ILE A 249 -2.16 -0.04 12.44
N SER A 250 -1.42 -1.07 12.03
CA SER A 250 -1.78 -1.97 10.93
C SER A 250 -3.13 -2.66 11.17
N ASP A 251 -3.40 -3.13 12.39
CA ASP A 251 -4.70 -3.69 12.80
C ASP A 251 -5.83 -2.67 12.70
N VAL A 252 -5.62 -1.43 13.17
CA VAL A 252 -6.62 -0.36 13.04
C VAL A 252 -6.89 0.00 11.57
N MET A 253 -5.90 -0.15 10.69
CA MET A 253 -6.08 0.00 9.24
C MET A 253 -6.83 -1.17 8.59
N GLY A 254 -7.08 -2.26 9.33
CA GLY A 254 -7.82 -3.44 8.88
C GLY A 254 -6.94 -4.54 8.28
N ALA A 255 -5.66 -4.59 8.65
CA ALA A 255 -4.78 -5.70 8.27
C ALA A 255 -5.29 -7.04 8.82
N LYS A 256 -4.97 -8.12 8.10
CA LYS A 256 -5.08 -9.49 8.62
C LYS A 256 -3.66 -10.00 8.86
N ARG A 257 -3.26 -10.06 10.11
CA ARG A 257 -1.90 -10.46 10.49
C ARG A 257 -1.68 -11.97 10.54
N TYR A 258 -2.73 -12.78 10.53
CA TYR A 258 -2.63 -14.24 10.48
C TYR A 258 -3.39 -14.83 9.30
N GLY A 259 -2.92 -15.98 8.80
CA GLY A 259 -3.63 -16.76 7.79
C GLY A 259 -2.80 -17.89 7.20
N SER A 260 -3.27 -18.47 6.10
CA SER A 260 -2.56 -19.52 5.37
C SER A 260 -1.83 -18.97 4.15
N LEU A 261 -0.64 -19.52 3.88
CA LEU A 261 0.12 -19.34 2.64
C LEU A 261 -0.22 -20.40 1.59
N GLY A 262 -1.05 -21.40 1.93
CA GLY A 262 -1.26 -22.63 1.16
C GLY A 262 -0.35 -23.77 1.62
N GLN A 263 -0.64 -25.00 1.17
CA GLN A 263 0.17 -26.19 1.45
C GLN A 263 0.43 -26.44 2.95
N GLY A 264 -0.57 -26.16 3.81
CA GLY A 264 -0.46 -26.32 5.26
C GLY A 264 0.38 -25.25 5.97
N ARG A 265 1.04 -24.33 5.23
CA ARG A 265 1.81 -23.25 5.83
C ARG A 265 0.91 -22.12 6.31
N THR A 266 1.22 -21.59 7.49
CA THR A 266 0.62 -20.37 8.04
C THR A 266 1.61 -19.22 7.99
N TYR A 267 1.10 -18.00 8.13
CA TYR A 267 1.91 -16.84 8.39
C TYR A 267 1.38 -16.08 9.60
N TYR A 268 2.28 -15.40 10.27
CA TYR A 268 2.01 -14.32 11.20
C TYR A 268 2.82 -13.10 10.75
N ALA A 269 2.17 -11.95 10.62
CA ALA A 269 2.79 -10.70 10.20
C ALA A 269 2.94 -9.78 11.42
N GLY A 270 4.13 -9.23 11.61
CA GLY A 270 4.43 -8.34 12.74
C GLY A 270 5.23 -9.02 13.85
N TYR A 271 5.53 -8.25 14.87
CA TYR A 271 6.48 -8.57 15.94
C TYR A 271 5.80 -8.75 17.30
N GLY A 272 4.73 -8.01 17.63
CA GLY A 272 4.32 -7.89 19.05
C GLY A 272 3.06 -8.62 19.51
N GLY A 273 2.63 -9.69 18.84
CA GLY A 273 1.40 -10.41 19.26
C GLY A 273 0.13 -9.54 19.08
N ASP A 274 -0.92 -9.85 19.85
CA ASP A 274 -2.20 -9.14 19.80
C ASP A 274 -2.15 -7.75 20.46
N CYS A 275 -3.00 -6.83 19.97
CA CYS A 275 -3.09 -5.47 20.48
C CYS A 275 -4.22 -5.32 21.50
N SER A 276 -3.87 -4.91 22.71
CA SER A 276 -4.84 -4.56 23.76
C SER A 276 -5.69 -3.34 23.38
N LYS A 277 -6.84 -3.17 24.05
CA LYS A 277 -7.72 -2.00 23.86
C LYS A 277 -6.98 -0.67 24.04
N LYS A 278 -6.04 -0.60 25.00
CA LYS A 278 -5.21 0.59 25.27
C LYS A 278 -4.28 0.88 24.09
N GLN A 279 -3.61 -0.14 23.55
CA GLN A 279 -2.73 -0.02 22.38
C GLN A 279 -3.51 0.38 21.12
N LEU A 280 -4.68 -0.21 20.88
CA LEU A 280 -5.54 0.20 19.75
C LEU A 280 -6.03 1.64 19.87
N LYS A 281 -6.32 2.12 21.09
CA LYS A 281 -6.66 3.54 21.33
C LYS A 281 -5.48 4.46 21.03
N ALA A 282 -4.27 4.07 21.44
CA ALA A 282 -3.03 4.79 21.11
C ALA A 282 -2.78 4.82 19.59
N ALA A 283 -2.87 3.67 18.92
CA ALA A 283 -2.74 3.56 17.47
C ALA A 283 -3.71 4.50 16.71
N LYS A 284 -4.98 4.55 17.13
CA LYS A 284 -5.97 5.49 16.57
C LYS A 284 -5.57 6.96 16.73
N ARG A 285 -4.94 7.34 17.86
CA ARG A 285 -4.44 8.71 18.07
C ARG A 285 -3.30 9.03 17.11
N ILE A 286 -2.36 8.11 16.92
CA ILE A 286 -1.25 8.29 15.98
C ILE A 286 -1.76 8.39 14.54
N ILE A 287 -2.73 7.57 14.14
CA ILE A 287 -3.39 7.67 12.83
C ILE A 287 -4.04 9.04 12.62
N ALA A 288 -4.57 9.64 13.70
CA ALA A 288 -5.11 11.00 13.70
C ALA A 288 -4.04 12.11 13.80
N GLY A 289 -2.75 11.76 13.72
CA GLY A 289 -1.62 12.70 13.79
C GLY A 289 -1.31 13.22 15.19
N LYS A 290 -1.81 12.55 16.25
CA LYS A 290 -1.64 13.00 17.64
C LYS A 290 -0.62 12.15 18.38
N ARG A 291 0.26 12.82 19.14
CA ARG A 291 1.10 12.19 20.17
C ARG A 291 0.23 11.50 21.22
N LEU A 292 0.79 10.50 21.91
CA LEU A 292 0.14 9.76 23.00
C LEU A 292 0.09 10.56 24.30
#